data_AF-A0A431FWX9-F1
#
_entry.id   AF-A0A431FWX9-F1
#
_cell.length_a   1.000
_cell.length_b   1.000
_cell.length_c   1.000
_cell.angle_alpha   90.00
_cell.angle_beta   90.00
_cell.angle_gamma   90.00
#
_symmetry.space_group_name_H-M   'P 1'
#
loop_
_entity.id
_entity.type
_entity.pdbx_description
1 polymer ?
#
loop_
_entity_poly.entity_id
_entity_poly.type
_entity_poly.pdbx_seq_one_letter_code
_entity_poly.pdbx_strand_id
1 'polypeptide(L)'
;MNAKEFLIELLKFKSVTPNDDGALNFIAMELSDFEAFFIEKEGIKNLLLTKKFKDEGDHLAFGGHVDVVPTGEGWSSDAFVPMEKEGFIYARGAQDMKSGVAAFVDAAKNVDFKGARLSLILTSDEEGEAIYGTKAVLEWMQ
;
A
#
# COMPACT_ATOMS: atom_id res chain seq x y z
N MET A 1 -13.70 -2.34 -5.33
CA MET A 1 -14.08 -2.83 -3.97
C MET A 1 -14.29 -1.66 -3.02
N ASN A 2 -15.04 -1.79 -1.93
CA ASN A 2 -14.97 -0.82 -0.83
C ASN A 2 -13.70 -1.06 0.02
N ALA A 3 -13.37 -0.13 0.93
CA ALA A 3 -12.15 -0.22 1.74
C ALA A 3 -11.99 -1.56 2.48
N LYS A 4 -13.09 -2.10 3.05
CA LYS A 4 -13.03 -3.36 3.83
C LYS A 4 -12.79 -4.56 2.93
N GLU A 5 -13.51 -4.66 1.81
CA GLU A 5 -13.33 -5.73 0.82
C GLU A 5 -11.90 -5.71 0.26
N PHE A 6 -11.40 -4.52 -0.07
CA PHE A 6 -10.04 -4.34 -0.57
C PHE A 6 -9.00 -4.77 0.48
N LEU A 7 -9.20 -4.40 1.75
CA LEU A 7 -8.34 -4.82 2.85
C LEU A 7 -8.29 -6.35 2.99
N ILE A 8 -9.44 -7.03 2.91
CA ILE A 8 -9.51 -8.49 3.01
C ILE A 8 -8.71 -9.16 1.89
N GLU A 9 -8.76 -8.66 0.66
CA GLU A 9 -7.92 -9.18 -0.42
C GLU A 9 -6.43 -8.84 -0.20
N LEU A 10 -6.13 -7.61 0.20
CA LEU A 10 -4.75 -7.15 0.43
C LEU A 10 -4.03 -7.93 1.54
N LEU A 11 -4.75 -8.40 2.55
CA LEU A 11 -4.20 -9.17 3.67
C LEU A 11 -3.80 -10.60 3.28
N LYS A 12 -4.25 -11.12 2.14
CA LYS A 12 -3.90 -12.46 1.67
C LYS A 12 -2.49 -12.55 1.08
N PHE A 13 -1.93 -11.40 0.66
CA PHE A 13 -0.56 -11.33 0.16
C PHE A 13 0.44 -11.55 1.30
N LYS A 14 1.29 -12.57 1.14
CA LYS A 14 2.36 -12.97 2.07
C LYS A 14 3.60 -12.10 1.87
N SER A 15 3.39 -10.79 1.94
CA SER A 15 4.37 -9.75 1.66
C SER A 15 5.37 -9.57 2.81
N VAL A 16 6.04 -10.65 3.22
CA VAL A 16 7.09 -10.54 4.26
C VAL A 16 8.29 -9.80 3.69
N THR A 17 8.76 -8.78 4.39
CA THR A 17 9.84 -7.88 3.96
C THR A 17 11.06 -8.66 3.43
N PRO A 18 11.61 -8.30 2.25
CA PRO A 18 11.24 -7.16 1.39
C PRO A 18 10.24 -7.49 0.26
N ASN A 19 9.62 -8.68 0.27
CA ASN A 19 8.76 -9.14 -0.83
C ASN A 19 7.38 -8.46 -0.77
N ASP A 20 6.88 -7.97 -1.91
CA ASP A 20 5.53 -7.42 -2.01
C ASP A 20 4.45 -8.49 -2.29
N ASP A 21 4.85 -9.70 -2.72
CA ASP A 21 3.97 -10.81 -3.08
C ASP A 21 2.91 -10.45 -4.16
N GLY A 22 3.14 -9.40 -4.94
CA GLY A 22 2.19 -8.87 -5.92
C GLY A 22 1.18 -7.87 -5.35
N ALA A 23 1.27 -7.51 -4.07
CA ALA A 23 0.39 -6.53 -3.44
C ALA A 23 0.45 -5.16 -4.13
N LEU A 24 1.64 -4.71 -4.58
CA LEU A 24 1.77 -3.42 -5.28
C LEU A 24 1.04 -3.45 -6.63
N ASN A 25 1.17 -4.55 -7.38
CA ASN A 25 0.44 -4.75 -8.63
C ASN A 25 -1.08 -4.74 -8.41
N PHE A 26 -1.55 -5.41 -7.35
CA PHE A 26 -2.96 -5.43 -6.99
C PHE A 26 -3.50 -4.02 -6.68
N ILE A 27 -2.74 -3.21 -5.94
CA ILE A 27 -3.10 -1.82 -5.65
C ILE A 27 -3.15 -0.97 -6.93
N ALA A 28 -2.15 -1.12 -7.82
CA ALA A 28 -2.13 -0.40 -9.09
C ALA A 28 -3.34 -0.75 -9.98
N MET A 29 -3.82 -1.99 -9.95
CA MET A 29 -5.03 -2.39 -10.68
C MET A 29 -6.30 -1.75 -10.14
N GLU A 30 -6.44 -1.59 -8.81
CA GLU A 30 -7.62 -0.93 -8.22
C GLU A 30 -7.65 0.58 -8.49
N LEU A 31 -6.48 1.21 -8.68
CA LEU A 31 -6.33 2.63 -9.07
C LEU A 31 -5.88 2.77 -10.53
N SER A 32 -6.53 2.04 -11.44
CA SER A 32 -6.14 1.99 -12.87
C SER A 32 -6.21 3.34 -13.62
N ASP A 33 -6.89 4.33 -13.05
CA ASP A 33 -6.98 5.71 -13.57
C ASP A 33 -5.87 6.63 -13.04
N PHE A 34 -4.99 6.13 -12.17
CA PHE A 34 -3.76 6.80 -11.75
C PHE A 34 -2.60 6.33 -12.64
N GLU A 35 -1.66 7.23 -12.91
CA GLU A 35 -0.38 6.87 -13.52
C GLU A 35 0.44 6.06 -12.51
N ALA A 36 0.87 4.86 -12.90
CA ALA A 36 1.61 3.94 -12.04
C ALA A 36 3.08 3.86 -12.48
N PHE A 37 4.00 4.17 -11.55
CA PHE A 37 5.44 4.01 -11.74
C PHE A 37 5.96 3.01 -10.72
N PHE A 38 6.52 1.90 -11.21
CA PHE A 38 7.23 0.93 -10.38
C PHE A 38 8.71 1.28 -10.35
N ILE A 39 9.25 1.46 -9.15
CA ILE A 39 10.64 1.81 -8.91
C ILE A 39 11.29 0.67 -8.12
N GLU A 40 12.19 -0.06 -8.76
CA GLU A 40 12.90 -1.18 -8.16
C GLU A 40 14.37 -0.82 -7.93
N LYS A 41 14.89 -1.12 -6.73
CA LYS A 41 16.30 -0.88 -6.37
C LYS A 41 16.75 -1.98 -5.42
N GLU A 42 17.83 -2.69 -5.78
CA GLU A 42 18.36 -3.83 -5.00
C GLU A 42 17.31 -4.90 -4.64
N GLY A 43 16.37 -5.17 -5.56
CA GLY A 43 15.29 -6.15 -5.36
C GLY A 43 14.12 -5.69 -4.49
N ILE A 44 14.16 -4.47 -3.97
CA ILE A 44 13.06 -3.82 -3.26
C ILE A 44 12.18 -3.09 -4.26
N LYS A 45 10.87 -3.30 -4.16
CA LYS A 45 9.89 -2.69 -5.06
C LYS A 45 9.17 -1.56 -4.37
N ASN A 46 8.97 -0.50 -5.15
CA ASN A 46 8.19 0.66 -4.76
C ASN A 46 7.18 0.98 -5.84
N LEU A 47 6.10 1.65 -5.46
CA LEU A 47 5.05 2.09 -6.34
C LEU A 47 4.70 3.55 -6.06
N LEU A 48 4.84 4.40 -7.07
CA LEU A 48 4.23 5.72 -7.11
C LEU A 48 2.98 5.63 -7.98
N LEU A 49 1.82 5.87 -7.37
CA LEU A 49 0.57 6.14 -8.09
C LEU A 49 0.30 7.63 -8.04
N THR A 50 -0.03 8.25 -9.17
CA THR A 50 -0.28 9.69 -9.21
C THR A 50 -1.37 10.06 -10.21
N LYS A 51 -2.22 11.02 -9.84
CA LYS A 51 -3.27 11.54 -10.72
C LYS A 51 -3.36 13.04 -10.60
N LYS A 52 -3.33 13.72 -11.75
CA LYS A 52 -3.57 15.15 -11.87
C LYS A 52 -5.08 15.42 -11.93
N PHE A 53 -5.55 16.34 -11.08
CA PHE A 53 -6.94 16.80 -11.03
C PHE A 53 -7.09 18.22 -11.59
N LYS A 54 -6.09 19.08 -11.39
CA LYS A 54 -6.05 20.47 -11.87
C LYS A 54 -4.64 20.88 -12.25
N ASP A 55 -4.50 22.01 -12.95
CA ASP A 55 -3.21 22.58 -13.31
C ASP A 55 -2.48 23.21 -12.11
N GLU A 56 -3.23 23.85 -11.20
CA GLU A 56 -2.72 24.55 -10.03
C GLU A 56 -3.42 24.08 -8.74
N GLY A 57 -2.74 24.28 -7.61
CA GLY A 57 -3.20 23.89 -6.27
C GLY A 57 -2.29 22.87 -5.59
N ASP A 58 -2.74 22.36 -4.45
CA ASP A 58 -1.91 21.49 -3.60
C ASP A 58 -1.67 20.12 -4.20
N HIS A 59 -0.50 19.56 -3.92
CA HIS A 59 -0.18 18.15 -4.14
C HIS A 59 -0.19 17.44 -2.78
N LEU A 60 -1.13 16.50 -2.61
CA LEU A 60 -1.18 15.62 -1.46
C LEU A 60 -0.61 14.24 -1.82
N ALA A 61 0.24 13.69 -0.96
CA ALA A 61 0.74 12.32 -1.10
C ALA A 61 0.47 11.51 0.16
N PHE A 62 -0.13 10.34 0.02
CA PHE A 62 -0.16 9.31 1.06
C PHE A 62 1.13 8.49 0.98
N GLY A 63 1.78 8.27 2.13
CA GLY A 63 2.91 7.36 2.26
C GLY A 63 2.51 6.12 3.04
N GLY A 64 2.96 4.94 2.61
CA GLY A 64 2.74 3.71 3.35
C GLY A 64 3.56 2.54 2.82
N HIS A 65 3.38 1.37 3.43
CA HIS A 65 4.08 0.16 3.04
C HIS A 65 3.12 -1.03 2.92
N VAL A 66 3.51 -2.01 2.11
CA VAL A 66 2.76 -3.25 1.91
C VAL A 66 3.46 -4.46 2.51
N ASP A 67 4.76 -4.35 2.78
CA ASP A 67 5.50 -5.38 3.47
C ASP A 67 5.09 -5.45 4.94
N VAL A 68 5.37 -6.59 5.54
CA VAL A 68 5.00 -6.89 6.92
C VAL A 68 6.11 -7.72 7.57
N VAL A 69 6.28 -7.58 8.88
CA VAL A 69 7.17 -8.49 9.63
C VAL A 69 6.73 -9.96 9.57
N PRO A 70 7.65 -10.91 9.84
CA PRO A 70 7.29 -12.32 10.03
C PRO A 70 6.13 -12.54 11.00
N THR A 71 5.35 -13.59 10.79
CA THR A 71 4.12 -13.84 11.55
C THR A 71 4.38 -14.17 13.02
N GLY A 72 5.55 -14.73 13.33
CA GLY A 72 5.85 -15.28 14.65
C GLY A 72 4.96 -16.49 14.98
N GLU A 73 4.88 -16.81 16.26
CA GLU A 73 4.07 -17.90 16.81
C GLU A 73 2.79 -17.39 17.48
N GLY A 74 1.89 -18.30 17.87
CA GLY A 74 0.72 -17.98 18.71
C GLY A 74 -0.56 -17.62 17.96
N TRP A 75 -0.58 -17.73 16.63
CA TRP A 75 -1.79 -17.55 15.84
C TRP A 75 -2.74 -18.75 15.99
N SER A 76 -4.04 -18.47 16.12
CA SER A 76 -5.09 -19.50 16.13
C SER A 76 -5.46 -20.01 14.73
N SER A 77 -4.97 -19.36 13.68
CA SER A 77 -5.20 -19.67 12.26
C SER A 77 -4.01 -19.19 11.41
N ASP A 78 -3.99 -19.47 10.11
CA ASP A 78 -2.98 -18.87 9.22
C ASP A 78 -3.09 -17.34 9.28
N ALA A 79 -1.96 -16.66 9.52
CA ALA A 79 -1.88 -15.22 9.68
C ALA A 79 -2.23 -14.43 8.40
N PHE A 80 -2.19 -15.08 7.24
CA PHE A 80 -2.54 -14.50 5.94
C PHE A 80 -3.90 -14.97 5.44
N VAL A 81 -4.70 -15.62 6.29
CA VAL A 81 -6.11 -15.89 6.04
C VAL A 81 -6.92 -14.95 6.94
N PRO A 82 -7.45 -13.84 6.40
CA PRO A 82 -8.14 -12.85 7.22
C PRO A 82 -9.37 -13.44 7.89
N MET A 83 -9.46 -13.25 9.20
CA MET A 83 -10.60 -13.69 10.00
C MET A 83 -11.38 -12.48 10.51
N GLU A 84 -12.65 -12.39 10.14
CA GLU A 84 -13.59 -11.44 10.76
C GLU A 84 -14.18 -12.09 12.02
N LYS A 85 -13.95 -11.48 13.18
CA LYS A 85 -14.49 -11.94 14.47
C LYS A 85 -14.78 -10.75 15.38
N GLU A 86 -15.98 -10.72 15.95
CA GLU A 86 -16.39 -9.72 16.96
C GLU A 86 -16.17 -8.26 16.52
N GLY A 87 -16.32 -7.98 15.21
CA GLY A 87 -16.14 -6.64 14.65
C GLY A 87 -14.69 -6.27 14.31
N PHE A 88 -13.75 -7.18 14.49
CA PHE A 88 -12.34 -6.99 14.15
C PHE A 88 -11.93 -7.90 12.98
N ILE A 89 -10.93 -7.47 12.22
CA ILE A 89 -10.24 -8.28 11.21
C ILE A 89 -8.88 -8.69 11.77
N TYR A 90 -8.63 -9.99 11.88
CA TYR A 90 -7.38 -10.57 12.35
C TYR A 90 -6.59 -11.13 11.18
N ALA A 91 -5.44 -10.53 10.90
CA ALA A 91 -4.43 -11.01 9.95
C ALA A 91 -3.12 -10.23 10.16
N ARG A 92 -2.00 -10.82 9.74
CA ARG A 92 -0.72 -10.09 9.63
C ARG A 92 -0.91 -8.97 8.62
N GLY A 93 -0.54 -7.75 9.02
CA GLY A 93 -0.71 -6.55 8.22
C GLY A 93 -2.01 -5.78 8.47
N ALA A 94 -2.97 -6.34 9.25
CA ALA A 94 -4.28 -5.72 9.43
C ALA A 94 -4.19 -4.34 10.08
N GLN A 95 -3.41 -4.20 11.15
CA GLN A 95 -3.16 -2.91 11.77
C GLN A 95 -1.98 -2.18 11.11
N ASP A 96 -0.90 -2.91 10.81
CA ASP A 96 0.37 -2.34 10.36
C ASP A 96 0.81 -2.87 8.99
N MET A 97 0.58 -2.15 7.90
CA MET A 97 -0.33 -0.99 7.79
C MET A 97 -1.34 -1.12 6.65
N LYS A 98 -1.69 -2.36 6.26
CA LYS A 98 -2.55 -2.63 5.09
C LYS A 98 -3.95 -2.01 5.23
N SER A 99 -4.47 -1.82 6.44
CA SER A 99 -5.73 -1.08 6.65
C SER A 99 -5.61 0.41 6.30
N GLY A 100 -4.49 1.04 6.63
CA GLY A 100 -4.18 2.41 6.22
C GLY A 100 -4.08 2.51 4.69
N VAL A 101 -3.36 1.59 4.05
CA VAL A 101 -3.26 1.51 2.59
C VAL A 101 -4.63 1.32 1.94
N ALA A 102 -5.47 0.42 2.47
CA ALA A 102 -6.82 0.21 1.97
C ALA A 102 -7.69 1.47 2.08
N ALA A 103 -7.57 2.22 3.17
CA ALA A 103 -8.25 3.49 3.34
C ALA A 103 -7.74 4.56 2.36
N PHE A 104 -6.43 4.61 2.08
CA PHE A 104 -5.85 5.51 1.08
C PHE A 104 -6.41 5.23 -0.32
N VAL A 105 -6.46 3.95 -0.71
CA VAL A 105 -6.97 3.51 -2.01
C VAL A 105 -8.45 3.87 -2.15
N ASP A 106 -9.28 3.60 -1.15
CA ASP A 106 -10.70 3.92 -1.19
C ASP A 106 -10.94 5.45 -1.22
N ALA A 107 -10.18 6.21 -0.43
CA ALA A 107 -10.24 7.67 -0.46
C ALA A 107 -9.83 8.22 -1.83
N ALA A 108 -8.71 7.76 -2.38
CA ALA A 108 -8.18 8.23 -3.67
C ALA A 108 -9.13 7.90 -4.83
N LYS A 109 -9.81 6.75 -4.78
CA LYS A 109 -10.78 6.35 -5.81
C LYS A 109 -12.05 7.21 -5.81
N ASN A 110 -12.52 7.61 -4.63
CA ASN A 110 -13.85 8.22 -4.49
C ASN A 110 -13.83 9.74 -4.26
N VAL A 111 -12.66 10.34 -4.05
CA VAL A 111 -12.54 11.77 -3.73
C VAL A 111 -12.73 12.66 -4.97
N ASP A 112 -13.51 13.73 -4.81
CA ASP A 112 -13.50 14.91 -5.70
C ASP A 112 -12.41 15.89 -5.21
N PHE A 113 -11.15 15.56 -5.52
CA PHE A 113 -9.99 16.26 -4.99
C PHE A 113 -9.91 17.69 -5.53
N LYS A 114 -9.81 18.67 -4.61
CA LYS A 114 -9.80 20.10 -4.97
C LYS A 114 -8.41 20.66 -5.24
N GLY A 115 -7.34 19.94 -4.90
CA GLY A 115 -5.96 20.29 -5.20
C GLY A 115 -5.56 19.92 -6.64
N ALA A 116 -4.28 20.13 -6.95
CA ALA A 116 -3.72 19.85 -8.27
C ALA A 116 -3.50 18.35 -8.50
N ARG A 117 -3.00 17.64 -7.48
CA ARG A 117 -2.51 16.25 -7.64
C ARG A 117 -2.67 15.43 -6.37
N LEU A 118 -3.03 14.17 -6.53
CA LEU A 118 -3.04 13.18 -5.46
C LEU A 118 -2.07 12.05 -5.82
N SER A 119 -1.25 11.63 -4.88
CA SER A 119 -0.35 10.49 -5.06
C SER A 119 -0.38 9.52 -3.89
N LEU A 120 -0.03 8.26 -4.16
CA LEU A 120 0.33 7.26 -3.17
C LEU A 120 1.78 6.84 -3.42
N ILE A 121 2.60 6.87 -2.40
CA ILE A 121 3.99 6.39 -2.40
C ILE A 121 4.04 5.17 -1.49
N LEU A 122 4.20 4.00 -2.10
CA LEU A 122 4.15 2.72 -1.41
C LEU A 122 5.47 1.96 -1.57
N THR A 123 5.92 1.31 -0.51
CA THR A 123 7.16 0.52 -0.47
C THR A 123 6.94 -0.89 0.06
N SER A 124 7.86 -1.80 -0.25
CA SER A 124 7.93 -3.15 0.31
C SER A 124 9.12 -3.38 1.25
N ASP A 125 9.72 -2.31 1.80
CA ASP A 125 10.90 -2.38 2.66
C ASP A 125 10.83 -1.39 3.84
N GLU A 126 9.65 -1.13 4.40
CA GLU A 126 9.58 -0.23 5.58
C GLU A 126 10.01 -0.93 6.86
N GLU A 127 9.63 -2.20 7.00
CA GLU A 127 9.86 -2.99 8.22
C GLU A 127 11.27 -3.60 8.27
N GLY A 128 12.07 -3.35 7.24
CA GLY A 128 13.43 -3.85 7.04
C GLY A 128 14.49 -2.80 7.40
N GLU A 129 15.53 -2.71 6.56
CA GLU A 129 16.55 -1.66 6.72
C GLU A 129 16.09 -0.32 6.12
N ALA A 130 15.05 -0.32 5.28
CA ALA A 130 14.41 0.86 4.69
C ALA A 130 15.35 1.77 3.87
N ILE A 131 16.40 1.19 3.29
CA ILE A 131 17.44 1.93 2.55
C ILE A 131 17.03 2.18 1.10
N TYR A 132 16.33 1.21 0.49
CA TYR A 132 15.95 1.25 -0.93
C TYR A 132 14.44 1.35 -1.15
N GLY A 133 13.68 1.54 -0.07
CA GLY A 133 12.25 1.81 -0.09
C GLY A 133 11.90 3.24 -0.51
N THR A 134 11.08 3.92 0.29
CA THR A 134 10.58 5.28 0.03
C THR A 134 11.67 6.28 -0.37
N LYS A 135 12.87 6.19 0.20
CA LYS A 135 14.00 7.05 -0.16
C LYS A 135 14.36 6.97 -1.65
N ALA A 136 14.33 5.78 -2.24
CA ALA A 136 14.61 5.59 -3.66
C ALA A 136 13.56 6.26 -4.56
N VAL A 137 12.29 6.27 -4.14
CA VAL A 137 11.22 6.97 -4.86
C VAL A 137 11.45 8.47 -4.83
N LEU A 138 11.78 9.03 -3.66
CA LEU A 138 12.05 10.46 -3.52
C LEU A 138 13.28 10.90 -4.32
N GLU A 139 14.33 10.08 -4.39
CA GLU A 139 15.49 10.31 -5.26
C GLU A 139 15.11 10.28 -6.74
N TRP A 140 14.25 9.35 -7.16
CA TRP A 140 13.78 9.23 -8.54
C TRP A 140 12.91 10.42 -9.00
N MET A 141 12.20 11.07 -8.08
CA MET A 141 11.31 12.22 -8.37
C MET A 141 12.06 13.55 -8.59
N GLN A 142 13.38 13.60 -8.36
CA GLN A 142 14.21 14.79 -8.56
C GLN A 142 14.61 14.97 -10.03
#